data_AF-A0A956HD62-F1
#
_entry.id   AF-A0A956HD62-F1
#
_cell.length_a   1.000
_cell.length_b   1.000
_cell.length_c   1.000
_cell.angle_alpha   90.00
_cell.angle_beta   90.00
_cell.angle_gamma   90.00
#
_symmetry.space_group_name_H-M   'P 1'
#
loop_
_entity.id
_entity.type
_entity.pdbx_description
1 polymer ?
#
loop_
_entity_poly.entity_id
_entity_poly.type
_entity_poly.pdbx_seq_one_letter_code
_entity_poly.pdbx_strand_id
1 'polypeptide(L)'
;MTTIIYLVVGIYAGLAQQLLVRPVANLDCDYRVDLVRDRLVSLIEQPPRGDEHPRLARATDKFSNLLRDTETRCGTADPTLRTKIVTLRESFDNFRSRHERQASDRRNLLAL
;
A
#
# COMPACT_ATOMS: atom_id res chain seq x y z
N MET A 1 -45.27 27.92 -2.54
CA MET A 1 -44.68 27.40 -1.29
C MET A 1 -44.07 26.01 -1.44
N THR A 2 -44.68 25.10 -2.20
CA THR A 2 -44.18 23.71 -2.40
C THR A 2 -42.85 23.59 -3.14
N THR A 3 -42.59 24.41 -4.16
CA THR A 3 -41.34 24.38 -4.95
C THR A 3 -40.09 24.73 -4.14
N ILE A 4 -40.23 25.66 -3.20
CA ILE A 4 -39.14 26.09 -2.31
C ILE A 4 -38.74 24.93 -1.38
N ILE A 5 -39.72 24.15 -0.91
CA ILE A 5 -39.48 23.00 -0.03
C ILE A 5 -38.68 21.93 -0.77
N TYR A 6 -39.04 21.60 -2.02
CA TYR A 6 -38.29 20.63 -2.82
C TYR A 6 -36.86 21.08 -3.12
N LEU A 7 -36.64 22.38 -3.34
CA LEU A 7 -35.28 22.93 -3.51
C LEU A 7 -34.44 22.76 -2.25
N VAL A 8 -34.99 23.11 -1.08
CA VAL A 8 -34.28 22.99 0.19
C VAL A 8 -33.97 21.53 0.51
N VAL A 9 -34.91 20.61 0.26
CA VAL A 9 -34.70 19.17 0.45
C VAL A 9 -33.61 18.63 -0.48
N GLY A 10 -33.59 19.05 -1.75
CA GLY A 10 -32.54 18.66 -2.70
C GLY A 10 -31.15 19.14 -2.27
N ILE A 11 -31.04 20.39 -1.79
CA ILE A 11 -29.78 20.95 -1.29
C ILE A 11 -29.31 20.19 -0.04
N TYR A 12 -30.21 19.91 0.92
CA TYR A 12 -29.88 19.15 2.13
C TYR A 12 -29.44 17.72 1.80
N ALA A 13 -30.13 17.04 0.87
CA ALA A 13 -29.77 15.70 0.45
C ALA A 13 -28.40 15.66 -0.24
N GLY A 14 -28.09 16.63 -1.11
CA GLY A 14 -26.78 16.76 -1.74
C GLY A 14 -25.66 17.05 -0.74
N LEU A 15 -25.91 17.93 0.25
CA LEU A 15 -24.92 18.27 1.27
C LEU A 15 -24.64 17.09 2.22
N ALA A 16 -25.68 16.30 2.55
CA ALA A 16 -25.53 15.10 3.37
C ALA A 16 -24.66 14.03 2.68
N GLN A 17 -24.73 13.92 1.35
CA GLN A 17 -23.85 13.03 0.58
C GLN A 17 -22.38 13.50 0.60
N GLN A 18 -22.15 14.81 0.61
CA GLN A 18 -20.79 15.37 0.67
C GLN A 18 -20.12 15.17 2.04
N LEU A 19 -20.90 15.22 3.13
CA LEU A 19 -20.40 14.99 4.48
C LEU A 19 -20.04 13.52 4.77
N LEU A 20 -20.56 12.57 3.99
CA LEU A 20 -20.22 11.14 4.05
C LEU A 20 -18.90 10.81 3.35
N VAL A 21 -18.40 11.69 2.48
CA VAL A 21 -17.09 11.53 1.85
C VAL A 21 -16.03 11.90 2.89
N ARG A 22 -15.17 10.93 3.22
CA ARG A 22 -14.08 11.07 4.21
C ARG A 22 -13.32 12.40 4.03
N PRO A 23 -12.87 13.02 5.13
CA PRO A 23 -12.08 14.25 5.05
C PRO A 23 -10.86 14.04 4.14
N VAL A 24 -10.66 14.96 3.19
CA VAL A 24 -9.71 14.87 2.07
C VAL A 24 -8.27 14.53 2.52
N ALA A 25 -7.88 14.92 3.74
CA ALA A 25 -6.58 14.59 4.32
C ALA A 25 -6.38 13.08 4.60
N ASN A 26 -7.43 12.35 4.96
CA ASN A 26 -7.39 10.89 5.13
C ASN A 26 -7.38 10.15 3.79
N LEU A 27 -7.83 10.81 2.72
CA LEU A 27 -7.85 10.22 1.38
C LEU A 27 -6.43 10.03 0.83
N ASP A 28 -5.52 10.99 1.09
CA ASP A 28 -4.13 10.91 0.61
C ASP A 28 -3.38 9.74 1.28
N CYS A 29 -3.47 9.61 2.60
CA CYS A 29 -2.79 8.54 3.30
C CYS A 29 -3.39 7.15 3.07
N ASP A 30 -4.71 7.03 2.98
CA ASP A 30 -5.35 5.74 2.66
C ASP A 30 -4.98 5.30 1.24
N TYR A 31 -5.00 6.22 0.26
CA TYR A 31 -4.56 5.97 -1.10
C TYR A 31 -3.08 5.54 -1.18
N ARG A 32 -2.19 6.19 -0.43
CA ARG A 32 -0.77 5.80 -0.40
C ARG A 32 -0.55 4.41 0.16
N VAL A 33 -1.30 4.05 1.21
CA VAL A 33 -1.23 2.69 1.80
C VAL A 33 -1.74 1.65 0.82
N ASP A 34 -2.83 1.93 0.11
CA ASP A 34 -3.34 1.04 -0.94
C ASP A 34 -2.36 0.91 -2.11
N LEU A 35 -1.73 2.00 -2.54
CA LEU A 35 -0.68 1.96 -3.56
C LEU A 35 0.52 1.10 -3.15
N VAL A 36 0.95 1.21 -1.89
CA VAL A 36 2.00 0.34 -1.33
C VAL A 36 1.53 -1.11 -1.36
N ARG A 37 0.29 -1.39 -0.96
CA ARG A 37 -0.25 -2.74 -1.00
C ARG A 37 -0.23 -3.34 -2.40
N ASP A 38 -0.73 -2.62 -3.40
CA ASP A 38 -0.73 -3.07 -4.79
C ASP A 38 0.68 -3.32 -5.31
N ARG A 39 1.63 -2.44 -4.94
CA ARG A 39 3.03 -2.62 -5.34
C ARG A 39 3.66 -3.85 -4.70
N LEU A 40 3.30 -4.17 -3.45
CA LEU A 40 3.75 -5.38 -2.78
C LEU A 40 3.17 -6.63 -3.45
N VAL A 41 1.88 -6.64 -3.78
CA VAL A 41 1.24 -7.75 -4.51
C VAL A 41 1.94 -7.97 -5.85
N SER A 42 2.19 -6.89 -6.60
CA SER A 42 2.90 -6.96 -7.88
C SER A 42 4.33 -7.52 -7.74
N LEU A 43 5.03 -7.26 -6.63
CA LEU A 43 6.34 -7.84 -6.33
C LEU A 43 6.26 -9.34 -6.05
N ILE A 44 5.23 -9.77 -5.30
CA ILE A 44 5.05 -11.17 -4.91
C ILE A 44 4.59 -12.02 -6.10
N GLU A 45 3.72 -11.49 -6.95
CA GLU A 45 3.24 -12.15 -8.17
C GLU A 45 4.32 -12.25 -9.25
N GLN A 46 5.40 -11.49 -9.12
CA GLN A 46 6.50 -11.55 -10.07
C GLN A 46 7.17 -12.93 -9.98
N PRO A 47 7.16 -13.74 -11.06
CA PRO A 47 7.67 -15.10 -11.00
C PRO A 47 9.17 -15.06 -10.64
N PRO A 48 9.65 -16.01 -9.81
CA PRO A 48 11.06 -16.14 -9.48
C PRO A 48 11.80 -16.55 -10.76
N ARG A 49 12.22 -15.56 -11.56
CA ARG A 49 13.09 -15.80 -12.71
C ARG A 49 14.44 -16.19 -12.14
N GLY A 50 14.98 -17.31 -12.63
CA GLY A 50 16.08 -18.05 -12.02
C GLY A 50 17.43 -17.35 -11.92
N ASP A 51 17.49 -16.06 -12.24
CA ASP A 51 18.63 -15.21 -11.96
C ASP A 51 18.10 -14.07 -11.12
N GLU A 52 18.73 -13.85 -9.96
CA GLU A 52 18.47 -12.74 -9.05
C GLU A 52 18.64 -11.42 -9.82
N HIS A 53 17.57 -11.02 -10.51
CA HIS A 53 17.65 -9.99 -11.53
C HIS A 53 17.93 -8.67 -10.82
N PRO A 54 18.88 -7.85 -11.29
CA PRO A 54 19.06 -6.48 -10.78
C PRO A 54 17.79 -5.63 -10.93
N ARG A 55 16.77 -6.09 -11.68
CA ARG A 55 15.44 -5.47 -11.72
C ARG A 55 14.60 -5.77 -10.48
N LEU A 56 14.63 -7.00 -9.95
CA LEU A 56 13.91 -7.35 -8.73
C LEU A 56 14.53 -6.64 -7.54
N ALA A 57 15.86 -6.67 -7.40
CA ALA A 57 16.57 -5.91 -6.37
C ALA A 57 16.20 -4.41 -6.43
N ARG A 58 16.26 -3.80 -7.61
CA ARG A 58 15.83 -2.40 -7.81
C ARG A 58 14.34 -2.17 -7.49
N ALA A 59 13.46 -3.14 -7.75
CA ALA A 59 12.04 -3.02 -7.46
C ALA A 59 11.77 -3.11 -5.94
N THR A 60 12.46 -4.01 -5.25
CA THR A 60 12.48 -4.16 -3.79
C THR A 60 13.03 -2.90 -3.12
N ASP A 61 14.11 -2.31 -3.63
CA ASP A 61 14.67 -1.05 -3.11
C ASP A 61 13.70 0.13 -3.29
N LYS A 62 13.11 0.25 -4.50
CA LYS A 62 12.08 1.26 -4.77
C LYS A 62 10.88 1.12 -3.86
N PHE A 63 10.45 -0.11 -3.59
CA PHE A 63 9.36 -0.39 -2.69
C PHE A 63 9.69 -0.02 -1.24
N SER A 64 10.89 -0.39 -0.76
CA SER A 64 11.37 -0.03 0.58
C SER A 64 11.37 1.49 0.78
N ASN A 65 11.85 2.25 -0.22
CA ASN A 65 11.81 3.71 -0.20
C ASN A 65 10.38 4.25 -0.17
N LEU A 66 9.47 3.70 -0.99
CA LEU A 66 8.06 4.09 -1.00
C LEU A 66 7.39 3.82 0.35
N LEU A 67 7.64 2.66 0.96
CA LEU A 67 7.08 2.28 2.25
C LEU A 67 7.59 3.22 3.35
N ARG A 68 8.88 3.58 3.34
CA ARG A 68 9.47 4.51 4.32
C ARG A 68 8.94 5.93 4.16
N ASP A 69 8.79 6.42 2.93
CA ASP A 69 8.17 7.73 2.70
C ASP A 69 6.68 7.72 3.09
N THR A 70 5.97 6.61 2.88
CA THR A 70 4.58 6.44 3.34
C THR A 70 4.48 6.45 4.87
N GLU A 71 5.35 5.74 5.57
CA GLU A 71 5.42 5.78 7.03
C GLU A 71 5.72 7.18 7.56
N THR A 72 6.67 7.89 6.94
CA THR A 72 7.08 9.23 7.37
C THR A 72 5.92 10.22 7.28
N ARG A 73 5.09 10.11 6.23
CA ARG A 73 3.98 11.04 6.00
C ARG A 73 2.68 10.65 6.70
N CYS A 74 2.43 9.36 6.85
CA CYS A 74 1.13 8.84 7.30
C CYS A 74 1.17 8.09 8.63
N GLY A 75 2.36 7.89 9.22
CA GLY A 75 2.53 7.15 10.48
C GLY A 75 1.93 7.85 11.71
N THR A 76 1.66 9.15 11.61
CA THR A 76 1.02 9.96 12.67
C THR A 76 -0.45 10.26 12.41
N ALA A 77 -0.99 9.89 11.24
CA ALA A 77 -2.33 10.31 10.80
C ALA A 77 -3.45 9.58 11.55
N ASP A 78 -3.37 8.25 11.64
CA ASP A 78 -4.39 7.43 12.29
C ASP A 78 -3.79 6.10 12.80
N PRO A 79 -4.19 5.60 13.98
CA PRO A 79 -3.71 4.32 14.50
C PRO A 79 -4.01 3.14 13.55
N THR A 80 -5.13 3.15 12.83
CA THR A 80 -5.49 2.09 11.87
C THR A 80 -4.57 2.09 10.66
N LEU A 81 -4.21 3.27 10.12
CA LEU A 81 -3.24 3.40 9.02
C LEU A 81 -1.87 2.92 9.46
N ARG A 82 -1.46 3.25 10.69
CA ARG A 82 -0.21 2.75 11.26
C ARG A 82 -0.19 1.23 11.34
N THR A 83 -1.28 0.59 11.79
CA THR A 83 -1.39 -0.87 11.78
C THR A 83 -1.26 -1.46 10.38
N LYS A 84 -1.95 -0.87 9.37
CA LYS A 84 -1.82 -1.32 7.97
C LYS A 84 -0.37 -1.26 7.47
N ILE A 85 0.35 -0.17 7.76
CA ILE A 85 1.75 0.02 7.35
C ILE A 85 2.67 -1.02 8.01
N VAL A 86 2.46 -1.31 9.31
CA VAL A 86 3.22 -2.34 10.02
C VAL A 86 3.00 -3.72 9.41
N THR A 87 1.74 -4.10 9.14
CA THR A 87 1.43 -5.38 8.48
C THR A 87 2.04 -5.49 7.08
N LEU A 88 2.04 -4.40 6.31
CA LEU A 88 2.70 -4.35 5.00
C LEU A 88 4.22 -4.56 5.11
N ARG A 89 4.85 -3.96 6.12
CA ARG A 89 6.28 -4.14 6.40
C ARG A 89 6.62 -5.58 6.75
N GLU A 90 5.89 -6.18 7.67
CA GLU A 90 6.09 -7.59 8.06
C GLU A 90 5.93 -8.54 6.86
N SER A 91 4.91 -8.28 6.02
CA SER A 91 4.68 -9.06 4.80
C SER A 91 5.86 -8.95 3.83
N PHE A 92 6.44 -7.76 3.69
CA PHE A 92 7.59 -7.50 2.84
C PHE A 92 8.88 -8.17 3.38
N ASP A 93 9.14 -8.10 4.69
CA ASP A 93 10.30 -8.77 5.30
C ASP A 93 10.22 -10.30 5.18
N ASN A 94 9.02 -10.86 5.32
CA ASN A 94 8.77 -12.28 5.06
C ASN A 94 9.03 -12.67 3.60
N PHE A 95 8.62 -11.83 2.64
CA PHE A 95 8.92 -12.05 1.23
C PHE A 95 10.44 -12.03 0.96
N ARG A 96 11.14 -11.02 1.47
CA ARG A 96 12.59 -10.87 1.29
C ARG A 96 13.37 -12.04 1.88
N SER A 97 13.08 -12.44 3.11
CA SER A 97 13.78 -13.55 3.76
C SER A 97 13.56 -14.89 3.05
N ARG A 98 12.36 -15.15 2.50
CA ARG A 98 12.12 -16.33 1.66
C ARG A 98 12.95 -16.29 0.38
N HIS A 99 13.03 -15.14 -0.26
CA HIS A 99 13.80 -14.97 -1.50
C HIS A 99 15.31 -15.16 -1.27
N GLU A 100 15.86 -14.62 -0.17
CA GLU A 100 17.26 -14.80 0.22
C GLU A 100 17.60 -16.27 0.50
N ARG A 101 16.71 -16.99 1.22
CA ARG A 101 16.88 -18.43 1.46
C ARG A 101 16.91 -19.23 0.17
N GLN A 102 15.94 -18.97 -0.72
CA GLN A 102 15.89 -19.67 -2.02
C GLN A 102 17.16 -19.43 -2.86
N ALA A 103 17.68 -18.19 -2.85
CA ALA A 103 18.93 -17.87 -3.54
C ALA A 103 20.13 -18.61 -2.93
N SER A 104 20.21 -18.69 -1.60
CA SER A 104 21.25 -19.42 -0.88
C SER A 104 21.18 -20.93 -1.14
N ASP A 105 19.99 -21.52 -1.05
CA ASP A 105 19.78 -22.95 -1.29
C ASP A 105 20.20 -23.33 -2.70
N ARG A 106 19.84 -22.51 -3.69
CA ARG A 106 20.27 -22.72 -5.08
C ARG A 106 21.80 -22.64 -5.24
N ARG A 107 22.46 -21.68 -4.60
CA ARG A 107 23.93 -21.58 -4.63
C ARG A 107 24.58 -22.81 -4.01
N ASN A 108 24.05 -23.30 -2.90
CA ASN A 108 24.53 -24.52 -2.26
C ASN A 108 24.38 -25.73 -3.20
N LEU A 109 23.22 -25.89 -3.85
CA LEU A 109 22.98 -26.96 -4.82
C LEU A 109 23.91 -26.92 -6.05
N LEU A 110 24.30 -25.72 -6.51
CA LEU A 110 25.23 -25.55 -7.64
C LEU A 110 26.71 -25.75 -7.25
N ALA A 111 27.01 -25.79 -5.95
CA ALA A 111 28.36 -25.98 -5.42
C ALA A 111 28.67 -27.45 -5.06
N LEU A 112 27.68 -28.36 -5.16
CA LEU A 112 27.86 -29.81 -5.12
C LEU A 112 28.22 -30.35 -6.51
#